data_AF-A0A932Z3C2-F1
#
_entry.id   AF-A0A932Z3C2-F1
#
_cell.length_a   1.000
_cell.length_b   1.000
_cell.length_c   1.000
_cell.angle_alpha   90.00
_cell.angle_beta   90.00
_cell.angle_gamma   90.00
#
_symmetry.space_group_name_H-M   'P 1'
#
loop_
_entity.id
_entity.type
_entity.pdbx_description
1 polymer ?
#
loop_
_entity_poly.entity_id
_entity_poly.type
_entity_poly.pdbx_seq_one_letter_code
_entity_poly.pdbx_strand_id
1 'polypeptide(L)' 'HIERERQEQQFNFEEVEELDGDLEKVRRWYSEAKKRDFWEVTAGNEVKRLISEVEASLADFTQKTYETLQSSKQEPDIQ' A
#
# COMPACT_ATOMS: atom_id res chain seq x y z
N HIS A 1 -4.32 0.91 8.72
CA HIS A 1 -3.78 -0.43 8.50
C HIS A 1 -2.29 -0.34 8.19
N ILE A 2 -1.85 0.20 7.05
CA ILE A 2 -0.42 0.41 6.72
C ILE A 2 0.40 1.03 7.85
N GLU A 3 -0.10 2.11 8.48
CA GLU A 3 0.63 2.77 9.57
C GLU A 3 0.72 1.91 10.85
N ARG A 4 -0.26 1.02 11.08
CA ARG A 4 -0.21 0.05 12.18
C ARG A 4 0.84 -1.02 11.89
N GLU A 5 0.84 -1.61 10.69
CA GLU A 5 1.83 -2.64 10.32
C GLU A 5 3.26 -2.11 10.33
N ARG A 6 3.44 -0.85 9.94
CA ARG A 6 4.71 -0.14 10.06
C ARG A 6 5.18 -0.03 11.52
N GLN A 7 4.27 0.25 12.46
CA GLN A 7 4.57 0.34 13.89
C GLN A 7 4.86 -1.03 14.51
N GLU A 8 4.19 -2.08 14.03
CA GLU A 8 4.40 -3.47 14.46
C GLU A 8 5.61 -4.14 13.80
N GLN A 9 6.31 -3.42 12.90
CA GLN A 9 7.48 -3.88 12.15
C GLN A 9 7.24 -5.19 11.37
N GLN A 10 6.01 -5.43 10.93
CA GLN A 10 5.63 -6.60 10.14
C GLN A 10 6.05 -6.43 8.67
N PHE A 11 7.34 -6.24 8.44
CA PHE A 11 7.91 -6.05 7.10
C PHE A 11 8.10 -7.39 6.40
N ASN A 12 6.99 -8.00 5.97
CA ASN A 12 6.98 -9.29 5.26
C ASN A 12 6.18 -9.20 3.94
N PHE A 13 6.33 -10.21 3.07
CA PHE A 13 5.69 -10.24 1.76
C PHE A 13 4.17 -10.48 1.82
N GLU A 14 3.68 -11.20 2.82
CA GLU A 14 2.25 -11.49 2.99
C GLU A 14 1.47 -10.20 3.27
N GLU A 15 1.98 -9.34 4.14
CA GLU A 15 1.40 -8.01 4.42
C GLU A 15 1.41 -7.11 3.19
N VAL A 16 2.48 -7.16 2.38
CA VAL A 16 2.54 -6.41 1.11
C VAL A 16 1.45 -6.89 0.15
N GLU A 17 1.27 -8.21 0.00
CA GLU A 17 0.23 -8.78 -0.87
C GLU A 17 -1.19 -8.47 -0.37
N GLU A 18 -1.43 -8.53 0.94
CA GLU A 18 -2.72 -8.16 1.53
C GLU A 18 -3.05 -6.69 1.24
N LEU A 19 -2.11 -5.79 1.50
CA LEU A 19 -2.29 -4.35 1.30
C LEU A 19 -2.49 -3.98 -0.17
N ASP A 20 -1.78 -4.63 -1.10
CA ASP A 20 -1.95 -4.41 -2.53
C ASP A 20 -3.32 -4.91 -3.01
N GLY A 21 -3.76 -6.07 -2.53
CA GLY A 21 -5.09 -6.61 -2.81
C GLY A 21 -6.22 -5.73 -2.27
N ASP A 22 -6.05 -5.13 -1.10
CA ASP A 22 -7.00 -4.18 -0.54
C ASP A 22 -7.05 -2.87 -1.34
N LEU A 23 -5.89 -2.35 -1.75
CA LEU A 23 -5.80 -1.18 -2.60
C LEU A 23 -6.48 -1.42 -3.96
N GLU A 24 -6.33 -2.60 -4.55
CA GLU A 24 -7.01 -2.96 -5.79
C GLU A 24 -8.54 -2.91 -5.64
N LYS A 25 -9.09 -3.44 -4.54
CA LYS A 25 -10.54 -3.37 -4.25
C LYS A 25 -11.02 -1.92 -4.20
N VAL A 26 -10.29 -1.04 -3.52
CA VAL A 26 -10.62 0.39 -3.41
C VAL A 26 -10.57 1.07 -4.78
N ARG A 27 -9.53 0.82 -5.58
CA ARG A 27 -9.39 1.37 -6.94
C ARG A 27 -10.52 0.93 -7.85
N ARG A 28 -10.89 -0.36 -7.80
CA ARG A 28 -12.02 -0.90 -8.57
C ARG A 28 -13.33 -0.25 -8.16
N TRP A 29 -13.60 -0.15 -6.86
CA TRP A 29 -14.80 0.51 -6.36
C TRP A 29 -14.87 1.97 -6.81
N TYR A 30 -13.79 2.74 -6.68
CA TYR A 30 -13.74 4.14 -7.10
C TYR A 30 -13.95 4.29 -8.61
N SER A 31 -13.38 3.40 -9.43
CA SER A 31 -13.61 3.37 -10.87
C SER A 31 -15.09 3.18 -11.23
N GLU A 32 -15.77 2.24 -10.56
CA GLU A 32 -17.21 2.01 -10.77
C GLU A 32 -18.08 3.16 -10.27
N ALA A 33 -17.72 3.78 -9.13
CA ALA A 33 -18.40 4.97 -8.62
C ALA A 33 -18.25 6.14 -9.60
N LYS A 34 -17.03 6.38 -10.10
CA LYS A 34 -16.75 7.45 -11.07
C LYS A 34 -17.52 7.28 -12.37
N LYS A 35 -17.67 6.06 -12.88
CA LYS A 35 -18.50 5.78 -14.09
C LYS A 35 -19.96 6.20 -13.91
N ARG A 36 -20.46 6.24 -12.69
CA ARG A 36 -21.84 6.59 -12.34
C ARG A 36 -22.00 8.02 -11.86
N ASP A 37 -20.89 8.73 -11.66
CA ASP A 37 -20.89 10.13 -11.26
C ASP A 37 -21.12 11.04 -12.47
N PHE A 38 -22.40 11.26 -12.78
CA PHE A 38 -22.81 12.16 -13.86
C PHE A 38 -22.53 13.63 -13.55
N TRP A 39 -22.37 13.98 -12.27
CA TRP A 39 -22.29 15.37 -11.80
C TRP A 39 -20.86 15.83 -11.50
N GLU A 40 -19.88 14.94 -11.69
CA GLU A 40 -18.44 15.18 -11.44
C GLU A 40 -18.20 15.86 -10.08
N VAL A 41 -18.77 15.27 -9.03
CA VAL A 41 -18.75 15.89 -7.70
C VAL A 41 -17.31 16.02 -7.19
N THR A 42 -17.02 17.15 -6.55
CA THR A 42 -15.66 17.48 -6.04
C THR A 42 -15.12 16.46 -5.04
N ALA A 43 -15.99 15.70 -4.37
CA ALA A 43 -15.62 14.60 -3.48
C ALA A 43 -14.78 13.51 -4.19
N GLY A 44 -14.95 13.32 -5.51
CA GLY A 44 -14.13 12.37 -6.27
C GLY A 44 -12.64 12.75 -6.30
N ASN A 45 -12.32 14.04 -6.27
CA ASN A 45 -10.94 14.50 -6.20
C ASN A 45 -10.28 14.15 -4.87
N GLU A 46 -11.04 14.22 -3.78
CA GLU A 46 -10.55 13.85 -2.45
C GLU A 46 -10.29 12.34 -2.35
N VAL A 47 -11.21 11.51 -2.86
CA VAL A 47 -11.00 10.06 -2.92
C VAL A 47 -9.77 9.72 -3.77
N LYS A 48 -9.60 10.39 -4.92
CA LYS A 48 -8.41 10.21 -5.76
C LYS A 48 -7.12 10.58 -5.02
N ARG A 49 -7.10 11.69 -4.28
CA ARG A 49 -5.96 12.11 -3.46
C ARG A 49 -5.60 11.05 -2.42
N LEU A 50 -6.59 10.54 -1.70
CA LEU A 50 -6.40 9.50 -0.68
C LEU A 50 -5.87 8.18 -1.28
N ILE A 51 -6.38 7.76 -2.44
CA ILE A 51 -5.85 6.58 -3.14
C ILE A 51 -4.36 6.78 -3.47
N SER A 52 -3.97 7.95 -3.97
CA SER A 52 -2.56 8.25 -4.27
C SER A 52 -1.67 8.29 -3.02
N GLU A 53 -2.18 8.74 -1.88
CA GLU A 53 -1.44 8.70 -0.60
C GLU A 53 -1.21 7.28 -0.11
N VAL A 54 -2.21 6.41 -0.28
CA VAL A 54 -2.09 4.98 0.05
C VAL A 54 -1.12 4.29 -0.91
N GLU A 55 -1.19 4.56 -2.22
CA GLU A 55 -0.24 4.06 -3.22
C GLU A 55 1.21 4.42 -2.85
N ALA A 56 1.47 5.68 -2.51
CA ALA A 56 2.79 6.14 -2.10
C ALA A 56 3.26 5.47 -0.80
N SER A 57 2.36 5.30 0.17
CA SER A 57 2.68 4.67 1.45
C SER A 57 2.98 3.18 1.31
N LEU A 58 2.23 2.47 0.45
CA LEU A 58 2.47 1.06 0.14
C LEU A 58 3.80 0.88 -0.60
N ALA A 59 4.13 1.76 -1.54
CA ALA A 59 5.42 1.71 -2.23
C ALA A 59 6.62 1.85 -1.27
N ASP A 60 6.55 2.80 -0.32
CA ASP A 60 7.56 2.95 0.74
C ASP A 60 7.63 1.71 1.64
N PHE A 61 6.48 1.15 2.01
CA PHE A 61 6.41 -0.06 2.84
C PHE A 61 7.04 -1.27 2.13
N THR A 62 6.70 -1.51 0.87
CA THR A 62 7.27 -2.59 0.04
C THR A 62 8.77 -2.46 -0.10
N GLN A 63 9.27 -1.24 -0.33
CA GLN A 63 10.71 -0.99 -0.42
C GLN A 63 11.42 -1.35 0.89
N LYS A 64 10.88 -0.93 2.04
CA LYS A 64 11.44 -1.25 3.37
C LYS A 64 11.39 -2.74 3.68
N THR A 65 10.33 -3.43 3.27
CA THR A 65 10.24 -4.89 3.37
C THR A 65 11.37 -5.55 2.58
N TYR A 66 11.63 -5.10 1.36
CA TYR A 66 12.72 -5.62 0.56
C TYR A 66 14.09 -5.38 1.19
N GLU A 67 14.37 -4.16 1.65
CA GLU A 67 15.63 -3.78 2.30
C GLU A 67 15.86 -4.60 3.58
N THR A 68 14.82 -4.80 4.39
CA THR A 68 14.88 -5.58 5.64
C THR A 68 15.19 -7.05 5.35
N LEU A 69 14.52 -7.64 4.36
CA LEU A 69 14.71 -9.04 3.98
C LEU A 69 16.03 -9.30 3.22
N GLN A 70 16.60 -8.30 2.56
CA GLN A 70 17.96 -8.38 2.01
C GLN A 70 19.02 -8.28 3.11
N SER A 71 18.84 -7.36 4.06
CA SER A 71 19.80 -7.15 5.16
C SER A 71 19.89 -8.38 6.06
N SER A 72 18.76 -9.06 6.31
CA SER A 72 18.75 -10.33 7.05
C SER A 72 19.36 -11.51 6.31
N LYS A 73 19.47 -11.46 4.97
CA LYS A 73 20.18 -12.45 4.16
C LYS A 73 21.70 -12.21 4.08
N GLN A 74 22.19 -11.06 4.54
CA GLN A 74 23.60 -10.65 4.45
C GLN A 74 24.41 -10.83 5.73
N GLU A 75 23.85 -11.37 6.82
CA GLU A 75 24.67 -11.76 7.99
C GLU A 75 25.69 -12.85 7.55
N PRO A 76 27.00 -12.55 7.54
CA PRO A 76 28.01 -13.54 7.22
C PRO A 76 28.20 -14.46 8.42
N ASP A 77 28.31 -15.74 8.12
CA ASP A 77 28.88 -16.78 8.96
C ASP A 77 30.21 -16.29 9.57
N ILE A 78 30.15 -15.80 10.81
CA ILE A 78 31.35 -15.54 11.61
C ILE A 78 31.66 -16.85 12.34
N GLN A 79 32.73 -17.48 11.85
CA GLN A 79 33.36 -18.72 12.31
C GLN A 79 33.57 -18.81 13.83
#